data_AF-A0A9E1WEB3-F1
#
_entry.id   AF-A0A9E1WEB3-F1
#
_cell.length_a   1.000
_cell.length_b   1.000
_cell.length_c   1.000
_cell.angle_alpha   90.00
_cell.angle_beta   90.00
_cell.angle_gamma   90.00
#
_symmetry.space_group_name_H-M   'P 1'
#
loop_
_entity.id
_entity.type
_entity.pdbx_description
1 polymer ?
#
loop_
_entity_poly.entity_id
_entity_poly.type
_entity_poly.pdbx_seq_one_letter_code
_entity_poly.pdbx_strand_id
1 'polypeptide(L)'
;AQSTQAPEEMIVQTPWREIDDIFYESRGAAWALTQFLKAAEVDFSDVLAKKNATVSLRQIIRELEAAQAPVWSPIILNGSGFGLWANHSLVMASYISRANAATIDLRELLSQG
;
A
#
# COMPACT_ATOMS: atom_id res chain seq x y z
N ALA A 1 -41.94 6.12 9.73
CA ALA A 1 -40.99 5.94 10.86
C ALA A 1 -39.95 4.92 10.42
N GLN A 2 -38.66 5.28 10.44
CA GLN A 2 -37.58 4.38 10.05
C GLN A 2 -37.15 3.59 11.30
N SER A 3 -37.33 2.26 11.27
CA SER A 3 -37.33 1.42 12.48
C SER A 3 -35.99 0.85 12.90
N THR A 4 -34.87 1.29 12.31
CA THR A 4 -33.53 0.95 12.82
C THR A 4 -32.58 2.08 12.48
N GLN A 5 -31.91 2.67 13.48
CA GLN A 5 -30.73 3.50 13.22
C GLN A 5 -29.66 2.58 12.66
N ALA A 6 -29.19 2.82 11.43
CA ALA A 6 -28.03 2.12 10.90
C ALA A 6 -26.85 2.34 11.87
N PRO A 7 -25.96 1.35 12.07
CA PRO A 7 -24.77 1.56 12.87
C PRO A 7 -24.05 2.81 12.36
N GLU A 8 -23.75 3.73 13.26
CA GLU A 8 -22.95 4.91 12.94
C GLU A 8 -21.64 4.40 12.32
N GLU A 9 -21.30 4.83 11.10
CA GLU A 9 -20.02 4.50 10.48
C GLU A 9 -18.92 5.05 11.38
N MET A 10 -18.37 4.20 12.24
CA MET A 10 -17.29 4.58 13.13
C MET A 10 -16.03 4.69 12.27
N ILE A 11 -15.72 5.90 11.83
CA ILE A 11 -14.45 6.20 11.16
C ILE A 11 -13.34 6.03 12.21
N VAL A 12 -12.74 4.84 12.24
CA VAL A 12 -11.59 4.56 13.10
C VAL A 12 -10.38 5.29 12.51
N GLN A 13 -10.08 6.47 13.03
CA GLN A 13 -8.87 7.21 12.70
C GLN A 13 -7.75 6.86 13.68
N THR A 14 -6.52 6.81 13.18
CA THR A 14 -5.32 6.68 14.03
C THR A 14 -5.28 7.81 15.07
N PRO A 15 -5.13 7.50 16.37
CA PRO A 15 -4.95 8.52 17.40
C PRO A 15 -3.80 9.46 17.05
N TRP A 16 -3.96 10.77 17.32
CA TRP A 16 -2.97 11.78 16.90
C TRP A 16 -1.54 11.48 17.35
N ARG A 17 -1.38 10.90 18.55
CA ARG A 17 -0.08 10.54 19.13
C ARG A 17 0.59 9.33 18.47
N GLU A 18 -0.15 8.57 17.66
CA GLU A 18 0.32 7.33 17.03
C GLU A 18 0.51 7.49 15.51
N ILE A 19 0.16 8.65 14.95
CA ILE A 19 0.23 8.87 13.49
C ILE A 19 1.65 8.63 12.97
N ASP A 20 2.65 9.23 13.61
CA ASP A 20 4.04 9.07 13.21
C ASP A 20 4.47 7.59 13.35
N ASP A 21 4.22 6.98 14.49
CA ASP A 21 4.60 5.59 14.79
C ASP A 21 4.01 4.62 13.76
N ILE A 22 2.68 4.66 13.56
CA ILE A 22 2.00 3.77 12.62
C ILE A 22 2.45 4.03 11.17
N PHE A 23 2.69 5.30 10.81
CA PHE A 23 3.14 5.64 9.47
C PHE A 23 4.53 5.07 9.18
N TYR A 24 5.48 5.21 10.12
CA TYR A 24 6.83 4.68 9.94
C TYR A 24 6.90 3.15 10.08
N GLU A 25 6.06 2.54 10.93
CA GLU A 25 5.89 1.09 10.98
C GLU A 25 5.40 0.55 9.63
N SER A 26 4.32 1.14 9.10
CA SER A 26 3.78 0.79 7.78
C SER A 26 4.82 0.96 6.69
N ARG A 27 5.69 1.97 6.80
CA ARG A 27 6.75 2.24 5.82
C ARG A 27 7.86 1.21 5.90
N GLY A 28 8.25 0.80 7.11
CA GLY A 28 9.19 -0.29 7.33
C GLY A 28 8.68 -1.62 6.76
N ALA A 29 7.39 -1.92 6.98
CA ALA A 29 6.74 -3.10 6.42
C ALA A 29 6.74 -3.05 4.88
N ALA A 30 6.40 -1.90 4.28
CA ALA A 30 6.44 -1.72 2.83
C ALA A 30 7.86 -1.93 2.27
N TRP A 31 8.90 -1.41 2.94
CA TRP A 31 10.29 -1.63 2.56
C TRP A 31 10.65 -3.12 2.57
N ALA A 32 10.28 -3.85 3.63
CA ALA A 32 10.55 -5.28 3.74
C ALA A 32 9.86 -6.07 2.62
N LEU A 33 8.59 -5.75 2.32
CA LEU A 33 7.85 -6.35 1.20
C LEU A 33 8.53 -6.06 -0.15
N THR A 34 9.02 -4.84 -0.37
CA THR A 34 9.80 -4.52 -1.58
C THR A 34 11.00 -5.45 -1.72
N GLN A 35 11.75 -5.71 -0.64
CA GLN A 35 12.91 -6.61 -0.71
C GLN A 35 12.51 -8.05 -1.01
N PHE A 36 11.43 -8.55 -0.40
CA PHE A 36 10.93 -9.90 -0.68
C PHE A 36 10.49 -10.07 -2.13
N LEU A 37 9.81 -9.07 -2.71
CA LEU A 37 9.38 -9.14 -4.11
C LEU A 37 10.55 -9.03 -5.08
N LYS A 38 11.60 -8.25 -4.76
CA LYS A 38 12.84 -8.22 -5.54
C LYS A 38 13.57 -9.56 -5.51
N ALA A 39 13.62 -10.22 -4.35
CA ALA A 39 14.17 -11.56 -4.24
C ALA A 39 13.34 -12.57 -5.06
N ALA A 40 12.00 -12.52 -4.95
CA ALA A 40 11.11 -13.37 -5.72
C ALA A 40 11.22 -13.14 -7.24
N GLU A 41 11.50 -11.92 -7.69
CA GLU A 41 11.75 -11.63 -9.11
C GLU A 41 12.94 -12.44 -9.66
N VAL A 42 13.99 -12.59 -8.84
CA VAL A 42 15.20 -13.35 -9.19
C VAL A 42 14.94 -14.85 -9.05
N ASP A 43 14.46 -15.29 -7.89
CA ASP A 43 14.30 -16.72 -7.58
C ASP A 43 13.28 -17.42 -8.50
N PHE A 44 12.28 -16.68 -8.99
CA PHE A 44 11.20 -17.20 -9.84
C PHE A 44 11.22 -16.62 -11.26
N SER A 45 12.37 -16.10 -11.73
CA SER A 45 12.49 -15.43 -13.04
C SER A 45 11.89 -16.26 -14.19
N ASP A 46 12.16 -17.56 -14.23
CA ASP A 46 11.71 -18.46 -15.29
C ASP A 46 10.20 -18.68 -15.25
N VAL A 47 9.61 -18.81 -14.06
CA VAL A 47 8.16 -18.97 -13.87
C VAL A 47 7.45 -17.67 -14.25
N LEU A 48 7.98 -16.53 -13.82
CA LEU A 48 7.44 -15.22 -14.16
C LEU A 48 7.51 -14.95 -15.67
N ALA A 49 8.62 -15.32 -16.32
CA ALA A 49 8.76 -15.20 -17.76
C ALA A 49 7.76 -16.11 -18.51
N LYS A 50 7.64 -17.38 -18.09
CA LYS A 50 6.68 -18.33 -18.68
C LYS A 50 5.23 -17.87 -18.56
N LYS A 51 4.90 -17.19 -17.46
CA LYS A 51 3.55 -16.65 -17.17
C LYS A 51 3.35 -15.21 -17.65
N ASN A 52 4.34 -14.61 -18.30
CA ASN A 52 4.32 -13.20 -18.71
C ASN A 52 4.01 -12.23 -17.55
N ALA A 53 4.48 -12.55 -16.34
CA ALA A 53 4.14 -11.91 -15.08
C ALA A 53 5.21 -10.95 -14.54
N THR A 54 6.40 -10.93 -15.16
CA THR A 54 7.54 -10.08 -14.72
C THR A 54 7.17 -8.60 -14.66
N VAL A 55 6.42 -8.10 -15.64
CA VAL A 55 6.00 -6.69 -15.68
C VAL A 55 5.05 -6.37 -14.52
N SER A 56 4.09 -7.26 -14.25
CA SER A 56 3.15 -7.12 -13.14
C SER A 56 3.86 -7.10 -11.78
N LEU A 57 4.83 -8.01 -11.57
CA LEU A 57 5.62 -8.01 -10.33
C LEU A 57 6.40 -6.70 -10.14
N ARG A 58 7.04 -6.20 -11.20
CA ARG A 58 7.76 -4.91 -11.16
C ARG A 58 6.84 -3.73 -10.88
N GLN A 59 5.60 -3.77 -11.34
CA GLN A 59 4.62 -2.74 -11.02
C GLN A 59 4.31 -2.70 -9.51
N ILE A 60 4.15 -3.86 -8.87
CA ILE A 60 3.95 -3.95 -7.41
C ILE A 60 5.16 -3.36 -6.67
N ILE A 61 6.37 -3.75 -7.08
CA ILE A 61 7.63 -3.23 -6.49
C ILE A 61 7.67 -1.70 -6.59
N ARG A 62 7.36 -1.14 -7.77
CA ARG A 62 7.38 0.32 -7.99
C ARG A 62 6.36 1.08 -7.12
N GLU A 63 5.16 0.54 -6.94
CA GLU A 63 4.15 1.17 -6.08
C GLU A 63 4.59 1.14 -4.61
N LEU A 64 5.17 0.04 -4.14
CA LEU A 64 5.73 -0.03 -2.78
C LEU A 64 6.93 0.91 -2.59
N GLU A 65 7.80 1.07 -3.59
CA GLU A 65 8.90 2.06 -3.56
C GLU A 65 8.36 3.49 -3.52
N ALA A 66 7.29 3.78 -4.25
CA ALA A 66 6.67 5.10 -4.22
C ALA A 66 5.99 5.42 -2.87
N ALA A 67 5.52 4.40 -2.13
CA ALA A 67 5.07 4.56 -0.74
C ALA A 67 6.19 5.01 0.23
N GLN A 68 7.45 4.84 -0.18
CA GLN A 68 8.65 5.19 0.59
C GLN A 68 9.27 6.52 0.16
N ALA A 69 8.58 7.31 -0.66
CA ALA A 69 9.07 8.61 -1.11
C ALA A 69 9.49 9.52 0.07
N PRO A 70 10.53 10.36 -0.11
CA PRO A 70 11.02 11.26 0.93
C PRO A 70 9.92 12.14 1.50
N VAL A 71 9.85 12.22 2.83
CA VAL A 71 8.94 13.13 3.54
C VAL A 71 9.76 14.33 3.99
N TRP A 72 9.39 15.51 3.47
CA TRP A 72 10.04 16.78 3.79
C TRP A 72 9.41 17.50 4.99
N SER A 73 8.25 17.02 5.43
CA SER A 73 7.59 17.52 6.63
C SER A 73 8.31 17.00 7.88
N PRO A 74 8.50 17.83 8.92
CA PRO A 74 9.05 17.37 10.20
C PRO A 74 8.06 16.50 11.00
N ILE A 75 6.77 16.47 10.64
CA ILE A 75 5.70 15.73 11.33
C ILE A 75 4.79 15.07 10.29
N ILE A 76 4.30 13.85 10.55
CA ILE A 76 3.34 13.19 9.66
C ILE A 76 1.94 13.75 9.89
N LEU A 77 1.36 14.27 8.81
CA LEU A 77 -0.01 14.78 8.78
C LEU A 77 -0.97 13.73 8.23
N ASN A 78 -2.06 13.50 8.95
CA ASN A 78 -3.19 12.63 8.59
C ASN A 78 -4.49 13.44 8.52
N GLY A 79 -4.56 14.39 7.56
CA GLY A 79 -5.68 15.32 7.39
C GLY A 79 -6.82 14.77 6.53
N SER A 80 -7.62 15.65 5.92
CA SER A 80 -8.60 15.23 4.90
C SER A 80 -7.95 15.14 3.49
N GLY A 81 -8.51 14.33 2.59
CA GLY A 81 -7.94 14.15 1.24
C GLY A 81 -8.03 15.37 0.33
N PHE A 82 -8.94 16.31 0.61
CA PHE A 82 -9.14 17.55 -0.17
C PHE A 82 -8.86 18.81 0.68
N GLY A 83 -8.13 18.67 1.79
CA GLY A 83 -7.81 19.77 2.69
C GLY A 83 -6.65 20.64 2.22
N LEU A 84 -6.41 21.76 2.91
CA LEU A 84 -5.26 22.64 2.68
C LEU A 84 -3.91 21.99 3.08
N TRP A 85 -3.97 21.00 3.97
CA TRP A 85 -2.80 20.31 4.52
C TRP A 85 -2.57 18.96 3.84
N ALA A 86 -1.31 18.51 3.83
CA ALA A 86 -0.98 17.18 3.33
C ALA A 86 -1.68 16.07 4.13
N ASN A 87 -2.06 15.00 3.44
CA ASN A 87 -2.44 13.75 4.08
C ASN A 87 -1.47 12.65 3.62
N HIS A 88 -0.38 12.50 4.38
CA HIS A 88 0.68 11.55 4.06
C HIS A 88 0.17 10.10 4.16
N SER A 89 -0.65 9.81 5.18
CA SER A 89 -1.23 8.49 5.39
C SER A 89 -2.11 8.08 4.21
N LEU A 90 -2.96 8.98 3.70
CA LEU A 90 -3.80 8.71 2.53
C LEU A 90 -2.96 8.51 1.26
N VAL A 91 -1.95 9.36 1.05
CA VAL A 91 -1.06 9.23 -0.11
C VAL A 91 -0.35 7.88 -0.09
N MET A 92 0.23 7.50 1.05
CA MET A 92 0.90 6.22 1.25
C MET A 92 -0.07 5.04 1.12
N ALA A 93 -1.25 5.13 1.72
CA ALA A 93 -2.31 4.13 1.60
C ALA A 93 -2.73 3.93 0.14
N SER A 94 -2.73 4.99 -0.69
CA SER A 94 -3.04 4.87 -2.12
C SER A 94 -2.00 4.01 -2.87
N TYR A 95 -0.71 4.18 -2.55
CA TYR A 95 0.38 3.37 -3.12
C TYR A 95 0.24 1.90 -2.68
N ILE A 96 0.03 1.66 -1.38
CA ILE A 96 -0.19 0.32 -0.85
C ILE A 96 -1.43 -0.34 -1.46
N SER A 97 -2.53 0.40 -1.63
CA SER A 97 -3.76 -0.13 -2.23
C SER A 97 -3.54 -0.56 -3.68
N ARG A 98 -2.77 0.22 -4.47
CA ARG A 98 -2.42 -0.17 -5.84
C ARG A 98 -1.50 -1.38 -5.88
N ALA A 99 -0.51 -1.44 -4.98
CA ALA A 99 0.35 -2.62 -4.84
C ALA A 99 -0.47 -3.87 -4.47
N ASN A 100 -1.43 -3.75 -3.56
CA ASN A 100 -2.30 -4.84 -3.14
C ASN A 100 -3.18 -5.35 -4.29
N ALA A 101 -3.82 -4.44 -5.04
CA ALA A 101 -4.61 -4.81 -6.22
C ALA A 101 -3.75 -5.54 -7.26
N ALA A 102 -2.57 -4.99 -7.59
CA ALA A 102 -1.65 -5.62 -8.53
C ALA A 102 -1.13 -6.98 -8.03
N THR A 103 -1.02 -7.18 -6.71
CA THR A 103 -0.65 -8.48 -6.11
C THR A 103 -1.76 -9.52 -6.29
N ILE A 104 -3.03 -9.11 -6.13
CA ILE A 104 -4.18 -9.99 -6.39
C ILE A 104 -4.22 -10.40 -7.87
N ASP A 105 -4.04 -9.44 -8.78
CA ASP A 105 -4.00 -9.71 -10.22
C ASP A 105 -2.83 -10.63 -10.59
N LEU A 106 -1.65 -10.40 -10.02
CA LEU A 106 -0.48 -11.27 -10.20
C LEU A 106 -0.77 -12.69 -9.72
N ARG A 107 -1.38 -12.85 -8.54
CA ARG A 107 -1.74 -14.16 -8.00
C ARG A 107 -2.71 -14.89 -8.93
N GLU A 108 -3.73 -14.20 -9.44
CA GLU A 108 -4.69 -14.78 -10.38
C GLU A 108 -3.97 -15.26 -11.65
N LEU A 109 -3.14 -14.40 -12.26
CA LEU A 109 -2.32 -14.73 -13.43
C LEU A 109 -1.41 -15.95 -13.21
N LEU A 110 -0.84 -16.09 -12.01
CA LEU A 110 0.03 -17.22 -11.67
C LEU A 110 -0.77 -18.51 -11.42
N SER A 111 -1.97 -18.40 -10.84
CA SER A 111 -2.87 -19.53 -10.57
C SER A 111 -3.57 -20.06 -11.82
N GLN A 112 -3.80 -19.21 -12.82
CA GLN A 112 -4.36 -19.61 -14.10
C GLN A 112 -3.24 -20.16 -15.00
N GLY A 113 -3.35 -21.42 -15.41
CA GLY A 113 -2.43 -22.15 -16.31
C GLY A 113 -1.41 -23.01 -15.61
#